data_AF-A0A7C4VDY1-F1
#
_entry.id   AF-A0A7C4VDY1-F1
#
_cell.length_a   1.000
_cell.length_b   1.000
_cell.length_c   1.000
_cell.angle_alpha   90.00
_cell.angle_beta   90.00
_cell.angle_gamma   90.00
#
_symmetry.space_group_name_H-M   'P 1'
#
loop_
_entity.id
_entity.type
_entity.pdbx_description
1 polymer ?
#
loop_
_entity_poly.entity_id
_entity_poly.type
_entity_poly.pdbx_seq_one_letter_code
_entity_poly.pdbx_strand_id
1 'polypeptide(L)'
;MDKTVKLLVVILVCLFVVGGIVYALTSIGFIRIGYKITPSSTQAPKMTPNPINLDLGTIPSGSSGTKDFGKVGTLSLPVGYQITFTLDTSSASDFAAFSVYIYLYPSGSSYYTYSFLLTKSYPSDYETVSAGNYDIQVKVDYMAVSVTSDRTGTVSISVSYPG
;
A
#
# COMPACT_ATOMS: atom_id res chain seq x y z
N MET A 1 11.21 -27.90 -48.55
CA MET A 1 10.51 -27.63 -47.27
C MET A 1 9.26 -26.84 -47.58
N ASP A 2 8.12 -27.49 -47.39
CA ASP A 2 6.78 -27.02 -47.79
C ASP A 2 6.43 -25.68 -47.11
N LYS A 3 5.65 -24.81 -47.76
CA LYS A 3 5.28 -23.48 -47.23
C LYS A 3 4.62 -23.60 -45.85
N THR A 4 3.93 -24.71 -45.61
CA THR A 4 3.29 -25.08 -44.34
C THR A 4 4.30 -25.35 -43.21
N VAL A 5 5.45 -25.94 -43.52
CA VAL A 5 6.52 -26.21 -42.55
C VAL A 5 7.24 -24.91 -42.14
N LYS A 6 7.42 -23.97 -43.08
CA LYS A 6 7.97 -22.65 -42.79
C LYS A 6 7.04 -21.83 -41.87
N LEU A 7 5.73 -21.92 -42.06
CA LEU A 7 4.74 -21.23 -41.22
C LEU A 7 4.71 -21.80 -39.79
N LEU A 8 4.80 -23.13 -39.63
CA LEU A 8 4.87 -23.78 -38.32
C LEU A 8 6.17 -23.43 -37.56
N VAL A 9 7.31 -23.34 -38.24
CA VAL A 9 8.58 -22.91 -37.62
C VAL A 9 8.53 -21.44 -37.19
N VAL A 10 7.89 -20.56 -37.97
CA VAL A 10 7.74 -19.14 -37.60
C VAL A 10 6.80 -18.97 -36.40
N ILE A 11 5.72 -19.75 -36.31
CA ILE A 11 4.83 -19.73 -35.14
C ILE A 11 5.55 -20.28 -33.89
N LEU A 12 6.37 -21.33 -34.03
CA LEU A 12 7.14 -21.89 -32.92
C LEU A 12 8.24 -20.94 -32.43
N VAL A 13 8.87 -20.17 -33.32
CA VAL A 13 9.88 -19.15 -32.94
C VAL A 13 9.21 -17.91 -32.32
N CYS A 14 8.02 -17.49 -32.77
CA CYS A 14 7.27 -16.41 -32.13
C CYS A 14 6.77 -16.78 -30.71
N LEU A 15 6.53 -18.07 -30.44
CA LEU A 15 6.16 -18.56 -29.09
C LEU A 15 7.31 -18.52 -28.07
N PHE A 16 8.58 -18.45 -28.52
CA PHE A 16 9.74 -18.32 -27.63
C PHE A 16 10.25 -16.87 -27.45
N VAL A 17 9.64 -15.89 -28.13
CA VAL A 17 9.98 -14.46 -27.97
C VAL A 17 9.08 -13.76 -26.93
N VAL A 18 8.06 -14.45 -26.40
CA VAL A 18 7.16 -13.93 -25.36
C VAL A 18 7.47 -14.61 -24.03
N GLY A 19 8.54 -14.19 -23.36
CA GLY A 19 8.96 -14.87 -22.14
C GLY A 19 10.09 -14.26 -21.33
N GLY A 20 10.05 -12.95 -21.10
CA GLY A 20 10.67 -12.37 -19.90
C GLY A 20 12.06 -11.79 -20.11
N ILE A 21 12.07 -10.47 -20.29
CA ILE A 21 13.23 -9.61 -20.13
C ILE A 21 13.84 -9.86 -18.74
N VAL A 22 15.16 -10.08 -18.69
CA VAL A 22 15.93 -10.11 -17.44
C VAL A 22 16.00 -8.69 -16.89
N TYR A 23 15.05 -8.32 -16.04
CA TYR A 23 15.16 -7.13 -15.20
C TYR A 23 15.89 -7.53 -13.91
N ALA A 24 17.19 -7.27 -13.87
CA ALA A 24 17.92 -7.24 -12.60
C ALA A 24 17.37 -6.06 -11.78
N LEU A 25 16.56 -6.35 -10.76
CA LEU A 25 16.13 -5.36 -9.78
C LEU A 25 17.24 -5.22 -8.73
N THR A 26 18.05 -4.17 -8.83
CA THR A 26 18.96 -3.78 -7.75
C THR A 26 18.13 -3.15 -6.62
N SER A 27 18.02 -3.80 -5.46
CA SER A 27 17.48 -3.19 -4.25
C SER A 27 18.62 -2.67 -3.37
N ILE A 28 18.72 -1.35 -3.29
CA ILE A 28 19.45 -0.63 -2.23
C ILE A 28 18.40 0.25 -1.54
N GLY A 29 17.51 -0.36 -0.74
CA GLY A 29 16.60 0.35 0.18
C GLY A 29 15.58 1.35 -0.40
N PHE A 30 14.85 1.98 0.53
CA PHE A 30 13.94 3.14 0.45
C PHE A 30 12.42 2.92 0.36
N ILE A 31 11.75 3.77 1.13
CA ILE A 31 10.34 4.09 1.13
C ILE A 31 9.98 4.83 -0.16
N ARG A 32 8.93 4.40 -0.87
CA ARG A 32 8.38 5.13 -2.01
C ARG A 32 6.93 5.49 -1.77
N ILE A 33 6.69 6.77 -1.56
CA ILE A 33 5.42 7.40 -1.90
C ILE A 33 5.51 7.97 -3.28
N GLY A 34 4.70 7.42 -4.18
CA GLY A 34 4.45 8.00 -5.50
C GLY A 34 3.64 9.30 -5.39
N TYR A 35 3.95 10.27 -6.24
CA TYR A 35 3.31 11.57 -6.32
C TYR A 35 2.76 11.87 -7.74
N LYS A 36 1.76 12.77 -7.74
CA LYS A 36 1.33 13.73 -8.79
C LYS A 36 0.28 13.29 -9.83
N ILE A 37 -0.94 13.81 -9.63
CA ILE A 37 -1.71 14.51 -10.66
C ILE A 37 -1.97 15.94 -10.14
N THR A 38 -1.84 16.95 -10.98
CA THR A 38 -1.91 18.38 -10.61
C THR A 38 -3.24 18.98 -11.07
N PRO A 39 -4.20 19.24 -10.16
CA PRO A 39 -5.19 20.27 -10.38
C PRO A 39 -4.49 21.63 -10.16
N SER A 40 -4.60 22.51 -11.14
CA SER A 40 -4.20 23.90 -11.00
C SER A 40 -5.18 24.62 -10.08
N SER A 41 -4.92 24.65 -8.77
CA SER A 41 -5.28 25.75 -7.86
C SER A 41 -4.91 25.35 -6.42
N THR A 42 -4.98 26.31 -5.52
CA THR A 42 -4.71 26.30 -4.07
C THR A 42 -5.49 25.28 -3.21
N GLN A 43 -5.92 24.15 -3.77
CA GLN A 43 -6.84 23.19 -3.14
C GLN A 43 -6.26 21.76 -3.00
N ALA A 44 -4.97 21.51 -3.16
CA ALA A 44 -4.45 20.13 -2.99
C ALA A 44 -4.42 19.66 -1.52
N PRO A 45 -4.85 18.42 -1.21
CA PRO A 45 -4.57 17.74 0.05
C PRO A 45 -3.08 17.72 0.40
N LYS A 46 -2.75 17.94 1.68
CA LYS A 46 -1.38 17.88 2.19
C LYS A 46 -1.29 16.85 3.32
N MET A 47 -0.39 15.89 3.18
CA MET A 47 -0.05 14.92 4.23
C MET A 47 1.34 15.23 4.81
N THR A 48 1.53 15.10 6.12
CA THR A 48 2.83 15.31 6.77
C THR A 48 3.05 14.34 7.94
N PRO A 49 4.15 13.58 7.97
CA PRO A 49 5.16 13.45 6.92
C PRO A 49 4.56 12.75 5.67
N ASN A 50 5.22 12.91 4.52
CA ASN A 50 4.87 12.23 3.29
C ASN A 50 6.19 11.79 2.63
N PRO A 51 6.72 10.59 2.90
CA PRO A 51 6.03 9.44 3.51
C PRO A 51 5.86 9.32 5.01
N ILE A 52 4.82 8.57 5.40
CA ILE A 52 4.67 7.99 6.73
C ILE A 52 5.32 6.60 6.71
N ASN A 53 6.28 6.38 7.60
CA ASN A 53 7.05 5.13 7.69
C ASN A 53 6.86 4.52 9.06
N LEU A 54 6.32 3.31 9.07
CA LEU A 54 5.97 2.59 10.29
C LEU A 54 6.78 1.32 10.37
N ASP A 55 7.52 1.16 11.46
CA ASP A 55 8.31 -0.04 11.71
C ASP A 55 7.52 -1.01 12.59
N LEU A 56 7.13 -2.16 12.05
CA LEU A 56 6.49 -3.22 12.83
C LEU A 56 7.45 -3.86 13.85
N GLY A 57 8.76 -3.73 13.64
CA GLY A 57 9.80 -4.37 14.45
C GLY A 57 9.97 -5.84 14.10
N THR A 58 10.69 -6.57 14.95
CA THR A 58 10.89 -8.01 14.80
C THR A 58 9.63 -8.78 15.18
N ILE A 59 9.12 -9.60 14.26
CA ILE A 59 7.96 -10.45 14.46
C ILE A 59 8.41 -11.91 14.56
N PRO A 60 8.14 -12.62 15.67
CA PRO A 60 8.47 -14.03 15.77
C PRO A 60 7.73 -14.88 14.72
N SER A 61 8.41 -15.88 14.17
CA SER A 61 7.86 -16.86 13.23
C SER A 61 6.56 -17.49 13.76
N GLY A 62 5.51 -17.49 12.95
CA GLY A 62 4.20 -18.07 13.30
C GLY A 62 3.39 -17.31 14.37
N SER A 63 3.86 -16.15 14.83
CA SER A 63 3.17 -15.38 15.87
C SER A 63 2.01 -14.54 15.33
N SER A 64 1.07 -14.23 16.21
CA SER A 64 0.05 -13.20 15.99
C SER A 64 0.24 -12.06 16.98
N GLY A 65 -0.24 -10.88 16.61
CA GLY A 65 -0.12 -9.70 17.46
C GLY A 65 -0.84 -8.49 16.90
N THR A 66 -0.85 -7.45 17.74
CA THR A 66 -1.38 -6.12 17.43
C THR A 66 -0.29 -5.11 17.71
N LYS A 67 -0.12 -4.16 16.78
CA LYS A 67 0.72 -2.98 16.98
C LYS A 67 -0.08 -1.72 16.71
N ASP A 68 -0.27 -0.93 17.76
CA ASP A 68 -0.83 0.41 17.66
C ASP A 68 0.31 1.42 17.55
N PHE A 69 0.33 2.18 16.46
CA PHE A 69 1.32 3.23 16.21
C PHE A 69 0.87 4.59 16.74
N GLY A 70 -0.38 4.72 17.19
CA GLY A 70 -0.97 5.99 17.58
C GLY A 70 -0.94 7.00 16.43
N LYS A 71 -0.69 8.28 16.74
CA LYS A 71 -0.56 9.35 15.74
C LYS A 71 0.72 9.21 14.93
N VAL A 72 0.56 9.03 13.63
CA VAL A 72 1.67 8.81 12.68
C VAL A 72 1.87 9.94 11.69
N GLY A 73 0.89 10.83 11.57
CA GLY A 73 0.97 11.97 10.68
C GLY A 73 -0.27 12.85 10.77
N THR A 74 -0.32 13.84 9.88
CA THR A 74 -1.45 14.76 9.72
C THR A 74 -1.88 14.82 8.26
N LEU A 75 -3.18 15.02 8.04
CA LEU A 75 -3.81 15.22 6.74
C LEU A 75 -4.57 16.56 6.78
N SER A 76 -4.22 17.47 5.89
CA SER A 76 -4.88 18.75 5.69
C SER A 76 -5.66 18.71 4.38
N LEU A 77 -6.98 18.87 4.46
CA LEU A 77 -7.90 18.87 3.35
C LEU A 77 -8.52 20.26 3.20
N PRO A 78 -8.22 21.02 2.14
CA PRO A 78 -8.78 22.35 1.94
C PRO A 78 -10.26 22.34 1.54
N VAL A 79 -10.73 21.23 0.96
CA VAL A 79 -12.14 20.94 0.65
C VAL A 79 -12.45 19.48 0.98
N GLY A 80 -13.69 19.04 0.84
CA GLY A 80 -14.03 17.63 1.01
C GLY A 80 -13.51 16.76 -0.15
N TYR A 81 -12.98 15.58 0.16
CA TYR A 81 -12.44 14.62 -0.80
C TYR A 81 -12.94 13.21 -0.51
N GLN A 82 -13.10 12.40 -1.56
CA GLN A 82 -13.10 10.95 -1.38
C GLN A 82 -11.65 10.49 -1.18
N ILE A 83 -11.32 10.00 0.01
CA ILE A 83 -10.00 9.49 0.34
C ILE A 83 -10.08 7.96 0.26
N THR A 84 -9.19 7.37 -0.51
CA THR A 84 -9.09 5.91 -0.66
C THR A 84 -7.73 5.46 -0.15
N PHE A 85 -7.71 4.46 0.72
CA PHE A 85 -6.51 3.75 1.12
C PHE A 85 -6.47 2.38 0.46
N THR A 86 -5.28 1.94 0.04
CA THR A 86 -5.08 0.64 -0.60
C THR A 86 -3.84 -0.06 -0.07
N LEU A 87 -4.00 -1.31 0.38
CA LEU A 87 -2.97 -2.23 0.82
C LEU A 87 -2.44 -3.04 -0.38
N ASP A 88 -1.13 -3.02 -0.59
CA ASP A 88 -0.47 -3.94 -1.51
C ASP A 88 -0.38 -5.34 -0.87
N THR A 89 -1.27 -6.24 -1.29
CA THR A 89 -1.36 -7.59 -0.72
C THR A 89 -0.18 -8.47 -1.07
N SER A 90 0.54 -8.16 -2.15
CA SER A 90 1.76 -8.90 -2.53
C SER A 90 2.87 -8.64 -1.51
N SER A 91 2.93 -7.42 -0.99
CA SER A 91 3.88 -7.00 0.04
C SER A 91 3.58 -7.57 1.44
N ALA A 92 2.37 -8.11 1.64
CA ALA A 92 1.93 -8.76 2.88
C ALA A 92 1.85 -10.29 2.77
N SER A 93 2.60 -10.90 1.84
CA SER A 93 2.58 -12.35 1.59
C SER A 93 3.08 -13.19 2.76
N ASP A 94 4.01 -12.66 3.56
CA ASP A 94 4.56 -13.34 4.76
C ASP A 94 3.60 -13.34 5.96
N PHE A 95 2.39 -12.82 5.79
CA PHE A 95 1.34 -12.85 6.78
C PHE A 95 0.18 -13.73 6.31
N ALA A 96 -0.21 -14.70 7.13
CA ALA A 96 -1.42 -15.48 6.91
C ALA A 96 -2.67 -14.58 7.01
N ALA A 97 -2.67 -13.65 7.97
CA ALA A 97 -3.66 -12.58 8.08
C ALA A 97 -2.95 -11.25 8.35
N PHE A 98 -3.43 -10.18 7.72
CA PHE A 98 -2.90 -8.83 7.90
C PHE A 98 -4.04 -7.83 7.72
N SER A 99 -4.29 -7.06 8.77
CA SER A 99 -5.35 -6.06 8.84
C SER A 99 -4.76 -4.73 9.26
N VAL A 100 -5.09 -3.66 8.54
CA VAL A 100 -4.66 -2.30 8.84
C VAL A 100 -5.88 -1.45 9.10
N TYR A 101 -5.90 -0.84 10.27
CA TYR A 101 -6.91 0.11 10.69
C TYR A 101 -6.30 1.50 10.61
N ILE A 102 -6.95 2.39 9.88
CA ILE A 102 -6.54 3.78 9.76
C ILE A 102 -7.69 4.64 10.27
N TYR A 103 -7.38 5.60 11.13
CA TYR A 103 -8.35 6.49 11.74
C TYR A 103 -7.97 7.94 11.47
N LEU A 104 -8.95 8.76 11.12
CA LEU A 104 -8.78 10.21 11.00
C LEU A 104 -9.48 10.90 12.15
N TYR A 105 -8.69 11.48 13.04
CA TYR A 105 -9.15 12.28 14.17
C TYR A 105 -9.09 13.75 13.77
N PRO A 106 -10.16 14.56 13.89
CA PRO A 106 -10.03 16.00 13.78
C PRO A 106 -8.94 16.50 14.72
N SER A 107 -8.11 17.45 14.26
CA SER A 107 -6.97 17.95 15.05
C SER A 107 -7.42 18.39 16.46
N GLY A 108 -6.83 17.79 17.49
CA GLY A 108 -7.16 18.07 18.90
C GLY A 108 -8.38 17.30 19.46
N SER A 109 -9.01 16.42 18.68
CA SER A 109 -10.09 15.54 19.13
C SER A 109 -9.57 14.23 19.71
N SER A 110 -10.28 13.70 20.71
CA SER A 110 -10.08 12.34 21.24
C SER A 110 -10.90 11.26 20.52
N TYR A 111 -11.76 11.66 19.58
CA TYR A 111 -12.61 10.76 18.80
C TYR A 111 -12.29 10.88 17.31
N TYR A 112 -12.21 9.73 16.63
CA TYR A 112 -12.09 9.70 15.18
C TYR A 112 -13.43 10.05 14.54
N THR A 113 -13.37 10.67 13.37
CA THR A 113 -14.57 10.93 12.54
C THR A 113 -14.68 9.92 11.39
N TYR A 114 -13.54 9.43 10.91
CA TYR A 114 -13.48 8.48 9.80
C TYR A 114 -12.56 7.30 10.16
N SER A 115 -12.89 6.12 9.65
CA SER A 115 -12.12 4.89 9.84
C SER A 115 -12.07 4.10 8.55
N PHE A 116 -10.92 3.47 8.29
CA PHE A 116 -10.70 2.61 7.12
C PHE A 116 -10.16 1.27 7.60
N LEU A 117 -10.66 0.18 7.02
CA LEU A 117 -10.18 -1.18 7.29
C LEU A 117 -9.69 -1.84 6.01
N LEU A 118 -8.38 -2.07 5.95
CA LEU A 118 -7.74 -2.81 4.87
C LEU A 118 -7.39 -4.20 5.35
N THR A 119 -7.70 -5.21 4.55
CA THR A 119 -7.30 -6.60 4.78
C THR A 119 -6.79 -7.23 3.50
N LYS A 120 -6.17 -8.40 3.57
CA LYS A 120 -5.77 -9.12 2.35
C LYS A 120 -6.94 -9.44 1.40
N SER A 121 -8.14 -9.65 1.94
CA SER A 121 -9.35 -9.95 1.16
C SER A 121 -10.08 -8.69 0.68
N TYR A 122 -9.96 -7.60 1.44
CA TYR A 122 -10.53 -6.29 1.14
C TYR A 122 -9.39 -5.26 1.18
N PRO A 123 -8.56 -5.20 0.13
CA PRO A 123 -7.32 -4.42 0.18
C PRO A 123 -7.54 -2.94 -0.02
N SER A 124 -8.76 -2.47 -0.27
CA SER A 124 -9.06 -1.06 -0.48
C SER A 124 -10.32 -0.68 0.28
N ASP A 125 -10.29 0.52 0.86
CA ASP A 125 -11.42 1.13 1.55
C ASP A 125 -11.41 2.65 1.31
N TYR A 126 -12.57 3.29 1.34
CA TYR A 126 -12.71 4.70 1.01
C TYR A 126 -13.80 5.40 1.81
N GLU A 127 -13.63 6.70 2.02
CA GLU A 127 -14.59 7.56 2.72
C GLU A 127 -14.65 8.95 2.08
N THR A 128 -15.80 9.61 2.20
CA THR A 128 -15.92 11.03 1.84
C THR A 128 -15.57 11.88 3.06
N VAL A 129 -14.35 12.39 3.07
CA VAL A 129 -13.77 13.15 4.18
C VAL A 129 -13.98 14.63 3.94
N SER A 130 -14.57 15.32 4.91
CA SER A 130 -14.81 16.77 4.85
C SER A 130 -13.50 17.58 4.88
N ALA A 131 -13.59 18.86 4.51
CA ALA A 131 -12.48 19.80 4.67
C ALA A 131 -12.07 19.91 6.15
N GLY A 132 -10.78 19.99 6.42
CA GLY A 132 -10.27 20.08 7.78
C GLY A 132 -8.83 19.60 7.95
N ASN A 133 -8.34 19.67 9.18
CA ASN A 133 -7.06 19.10 9.57
C ASN A 133 -7.33 17.88 10.46
N TYR A 134 -6.69 16.76 10.10
CA TYR A 134 -6.86 15.49 10.76
C TYR A 134 -5.51 14.93 11.21
N ASP A 135 -5.50 14.30 12.37
CA ASP A 135 -4.44 13.42 12.82
C ASP A 135 -4.73 12.01 12.30
N ILE A 136 -3.73 11.42 11.64
CA ILE A 136 -3.80 10.05 11.12
C ILE A 136 -3.28 9.13 12.22
N GLN A 137 -4.10 8.18 12.63
CA GLN A 137 -3.67 7.08 13.49
C GLN A 137 -3.73 5.74 12.76
N VAL A 138 -2.77 4.86 13.05
CA VAL A 138 -2.67 3.55 12.40
C VAL A 138 -2.49 2.46 13.44
N LYS A 139 -3.29 1.40 13.31
CA LYS A 139 -3.15 0.15 14.07
C LYS A 139 -3.09 -1.02 13.09
N VAL A 140 -2.22 -1.98 13.38
CA VAL A 140 -2.04 -3.19 12.57
C VAL A 140 -2.30 -4.41 13.43
N ASP A 141 -3.15 -5.31 12.93
CA ASP A 141 -3.32 -6.66 13.46
C ASP A 141 -2.73 -7.65 12.45
N TYR A 142 -1.93 -8.61 12.93
CA TYR A 142 -1.23 -9.55 12.04
C TYR A 142 -1.18 -10.97 12.60
N MET A 143 -1.01 -11.92 11.68
CA MET A 143 -0.63 -13.30 11.93
C MET A 143 0.45 -13.70 10.93
N ALA A 144 1.69 -13.84 11.39
CA ALA A 144 2.84 -14.19 10.55
C ALA A 144 2.78 -15.67 10.15
N VAL A 145 3.25 -15.99 8.95
CA VAL A 145 3.46 -17.38 8.56
C VAL A 145 4.66 -17.97 9.29
N SER A 146 4.64 -19.27 9.55
CA SER A 146 5.81 -19.97 10.10
C SER A 146 6.89 -20.11 9.03
N VAL A 147 8.09 -19.65 9.35
CA VAL A 147 9.30 -19.70 8.51
C VAL A 147 10.44 -20.38 9.27
N THR A 148 11.37 -20.98 8.53
CA THR A 148 12.56 -21.66 9.06
C THR A 148 13.84 -20.81 8.98
N SER A 149 13.75 -19.61 8.41
CA SER A 149 14.84 -18.64 8.29
C SER A 149 14.28 -17.22 8.35
N ASP A 150 15.12 -16.26 8.75
CA ASP A 150 14.74 -14.85 8.81
C ASP A 150 14.29 -14.33 7.44
N ARG A 151 13.26 -13.48 7.45
CA ARG A 151 12.74 -12.77 6.29
C ARG A 151 12.59 -11.29 6.61
N THR A 152 12.90 -10.44 5.63
CA THR A 152 12.70 -9.00 5.69
C THR A 152 11.75 -8.57 4.59
N GLY A 153 10.77 -7.74 4.94
CA GLY A 153 9.79 -7.25 3.99
C GLY A 153 9.31 -5.86 4.37
N THR A 154 8.56 -5.23 3.46
CA THR A 154 7.91 -3.95 3.70
C THR A 154 6.48 -4.06 3.20
N VAL A 155 5.52 -3.71 4.03
CA VAL A 155 4.11 -3.64 3.61
C VAL A 155 3.81 -2.25 3.11
N SER A 156 3.31 -2.14 1.88
CA SER A 156 3.00 -0.85 1.26
C SER A 156 1.51 -0.54 1.36
N ILE A 157 1.21 0.69 1.78
CA ILE A 157 -0.13 1.25 1.79
C ILE A 157 -0.08 2.57 1.04
N SER A 158 -1.01 2.77 0.12
CA SER A 158 -1.11 3.97 -0.68
C SER A 158 -2.39 4.73 -0.38
N VAL A 159 -2.34 6.05 -0.56
CA VAL A 159 -3.48 6.96 -0.48
C VAL A 159 -3.72 7.59 -1.83
N SER A 160 -4.99 7.68 -2.21
CA SER A 160 -5.42 8.41 -3.40
C SER A 160 -6.69 9.23 -3.13
N TYR A 161 -6.90 10.25 -3.96
CA TYR A 161 -8.10 11.08 -3.99
C TYR A 161 -8.37 11.52 -5.44
N PRO A 162 -9.63 11.72 -5.85
CA PRO A 162 -9.96 12.22 -7.18
C PRO A 162 -9.47 13.67 -7.34
N GLY A 163 -8.86 13.95 -8.51
CA GLY A 163 -8.30 15.26 -8.87
C GLY A 163 -9.22 16.09 -9.74
#